data_AF-A0A0P1LIZ3-F1
#
_entry.id   AF-A0A0P1LIZ3-F1
#
_cell.length_a   1.000
_cell.length_b   1.000
_cell.length_c   1.000
_cell.angle_alpha   90.00
_cell.angle_beta   90.00
_cell.angle_gamma   90.00
#
_symmetry.space_group_name_H-M   'P 1'
#
loop_
_entity.id
_entity.type
_entity.pdbx_description
1 polymer ?
#
loop_
_entity_poly.entity_id
_entity_poly.type
_entity_poly.pdbx_seq_one_letter_code
_entity_poly.pdbx_strand_id
1 'polypeptide(L)'
;MKIKISPDKLRAYLIVESRNEIENLCVDDILNFVNSNGVVQGVKISEIQALLNDPKEGEFLIAEGSPAVNGKDGYISFEFDVSRKTLVRNVKAGEKIATVYPPTLGVDGFTVTGEILKAKSGKPADVFLGQNVSISESDSSVITATSDGNLVVNEDGTIEVSPVLSIEGNVDVTFGPLNFVGTLIVKGDIKSGAKVDVGKNLEVYGNIEDADVEVKGNALIGGGFIGYGKGRLYVHGNVSLRYITNQNLVADGDVTIKREAVNANITCGGRVIAKDAVIIGGTIMCKGGIEAKSIGGAEYSKTVIIIGRRDKQAEKLKKITAEIRRLESYLEGVKSEIYALARLKIDWGELPEDQERQLQNLIKWRDEIPRRLQHLEKLRKNLLDDMRKTEKAKLIVYGTIYKNTYVEINGAKEEISFDMKNSVFEEDMGIIVRSKLQEV
;
A
#
# COMPACT_ATOMS: atom_id res chain seq x y z
N MET A 1 -7.90 33.59 -78.85
CA MET A 1 -7.54 32.95 -77.56
C MET A 1 -8.34 33.58 -76.43
N LYS A 2 -8.71 32.81 -75.40
CA LYS A 2 -9.47 33.29 -74.23
C LYS A 2 -8.92 32.69 -72.94
N ILE A 3 -9.13 33.35 -71.80
CA ILE A 3 -8.78 32.80 -70.49
C ILE A 3 -10.05 32.40 -69.76
N LYS A 4 -10.04 31.17 -69.23
CA LYS A 4 -11.08 30.62 -68.38
C LYS A 4 -10.49 30.37 -67.00
N ILE A 5 -10.95 31.14 -66.03
CA ILE A 5 -10.59 30.95 -64.62
C ILE A 5 -11.66 30.04 -63.99
N SER A 6 -11.24 29.04 -63.22
CA SER A 6 -12.16 28.17 -62.52
C SER A 6 -12.98 28.94 -61.48
N PRO A 7 -14.20 28.49 -61.12
CA PRO A 7 -15.05 29.21 -60.16
C PRO A 7 -14.42 29.42 -58.78
N ASP A 8 -13.54 28.50 -58.35
CA ASP A 8 -12.75 28.58 -57.11
C ASP A 8 -11.53 29.51 -57.23
N LYS A 9 -11.29 30.06 -58.43
CA LYS A 9 -10.13 30.88 -58.81
C LYS A 9 -8.78 30.21 -58.53
N LEU A 10 -8.72 28.90 -58.36
CA LEU A 10 -7.48 28.17 -58.11
C LEU A 10 -6.77 27.76 -59.41
N ARG A 11 -7.44 27.79 -60.56
CA ARG A 11 -6.86 27.38 -61.83
C ARG A 11 -7.23 28.36 -62.94
N ALA A 12 -6.28 28.65 -63.82
CA ALA A 12 -6.52 29.39 -65.05
C ALA A 12 -6.15 28.54 -66.25
N TYR A 13 -7.03 28.54 -67.24
CA TYR A 13 -6.87 27.81 -68.49
C TYR A 13 -6.80 28.79 -69.66
N LEU A 14 -5.84 28.57 -70.55
CA LEU A 14 -5.78 29.23 -71.85
C LEU A 14 -6.54 28.36 -72.86
N ILE A 15 -7.54 28.96 -73.49
CA ILE A 15 -8.32 28.33 -74.56
C ILE A 15 -7.79 28.86 -75.89
N VAL A 16 -7.22 27.96 -76.66
CA VAL A 16 -6.72 28.21 -78.01
C VAL A 16 -7.74 27.66 -79.01
N GLU A 17 -8.43 28.56 -79.72
CA GLU A 17 -9.49 28.20 -80.68
C GLU A 17 -8.90 27.90 -82.07
N SER A 18 -7.73 28.45 -82.39
CA SER A 18 -6.98 28.15 -83.62
C SER A 18 -5.48 28.28 -83.38
N ARG A 19 -4.68 27.39 -83.98
CA ARG A 19 -3.21 27.36 -83.80
C ARG A 19 -2.53 28.66 -84.21
N ASN A 20 -3.06 29.33 -85.23
CA ASN A 20 -2.55 30.61 -85.75
C ASN A 20 -2.57 31.73 -84.70
N GLU A 21 -3.37 31.59 -83.64
CA GLU A 21 -3.47 32.58 -82.56
C GLU A 21 -2.21 32.67 -81.70
N ILE A 22 -1.41 31.60 -81.64
CA ILE A 22 -0.22 31.49 -80.77
C ILE A 22 1.08 31.25 -81.54
N GLU A 23 1.01 30.95 -82.83
CA GLU A 23 2.14 30.54 -83.69
C GLU A 23 3.23 31.62 -83.88
N ASN A 24 2.90 32.90 -83.66
CA ASN A 24 3.82 34.04 -83.78
C ASN A 24 4.01 34.82 -82.47
N LEU A 25 3.57 34.27 -81.33
CA LEU A 25 3.68 34.93 -80.03
C LEU A 25 4.90 34.43 -79.26
N CYS A 26 5.53 35.32 -78.51
CA CYS A 26 6.56 34.93 -77.55
C CYS A 26 5.95 34.66 -76.16
N VAL A 27 6.75 34.08 -75.26
CA VAL A 27 6.34 33.81 -73.87
C VAL A 27 5.84 35.09 -73.19
N ASP A 28 6.50 36.22 -73.43
CA ASP A 28 6.12 37.51 -72.84
C ASP A 28 4.77 38.03 -73.35
N ASP A 29 4.41 37.78 -74.61
CA ASP A 29 3.11 38.15 -75.16
C ASP A 29 1.97 37.36 -74.48
N ILE A 30 2.19 36.06 -74.25
CA ILE A 30 1.24 35.23 -73.51
C ILE A 30 1.19 35.67 -72.05
N LEU A 31 2.32 35.93 -71.40
CA LEU A 31 2.34 36.42 -70.01
C LEU A 31 1.62 37.76 -69.85
N ASN A 32 1.80 38.69 -70.79
CA ASN A 32 1.09 39.97 -70.81
C ASN A 32 -0.40 39.78 -71.04
N PHE A 33 -0.80 38.87 -71.93
CA PHE A 33 -2.21 38.54 -72.16
C PHE A 33 -2.83 37.89 -70.91
N VAL A 34 -2.11 36.98 -70.25
CA VAL A 34 -2.52 36.27 -69.02
C VAL A 34 -2.70 37.23 -67.86
N ASN A 35 -1.74 38.12 -67.65
CA ASN A 35 -1.80 39.16 -66.62
C ASN A 35 -2.94 40.15 -66.88
N SER A 36 -3.11 40.60 -68.13
CA SER A 36 -4.18 41.54 -68.52
C SER A 36 -5.60 40.97 -68.36
N ASN A 37 -5.72 39.63 -68.32
CA ASN A 37 -6.98 38.92 -68.08
C ASN A 37 -7.13 38.46 -66.62
N GLY A 38 -6.35 39.02 -65.70
CA GLY A 38 -6.53 38.88 -64.26
C GLY A 38 -5.79 37.72 -63.60
N VAL A 39 -4.88 37.04 -64.31
CA VAL A 39 -4.03 35.97 -63.75
C VAL A 39 -2.65 36.54 -63.41
N VAL A 40 -2.42 36.77 -62.11
CA VAL A 40 -1.24 37.47 -61.57
C VAL A 40 -0.29 36.56 -60.81
N GLN A 41 -0.73 35.37 -60.38
CA GLN A 41 0.08 34.43 -59.61
C GLN A 41 -0.11 32.98 -60.07
N GLY A 42 0.90 32.14 -59.78
CA GLY A 42 0.83 30.70 -60.03
C GLY A 42 1.03 30.30 -61.51
N VAL A 43 1.53 31.22 -62.35
CA VAL A 43 1.72 30.98 -63.79
C VAL A 43 2.78 29.91 -64.04
N LYS A 44 2.41 28.88 -64.80
CA LYS A 44 3.27 27.75 -65.18
C LYS A 44 4.00 28.07 -66.48
N ILE A 45 5.12 28.78 -66.38
CA ILE A 45 5.94 29.21 -67.52
C ILE A 45 6.37 28.03 -68.41
N SER A 46 6.68 26.88 -67.79
CA SER A 46 7.05 25.66 -68.53
C SER A 46 5.94 25.13 -69.44
N GLU A 47 4.68 25.20 -69.01
CA GLU A 47 3.52 24.76 -69.78
C GLU A 47 3.23 25.71 -70.95
N ILE A 48 3.38 27.01 -70.72
CA ILE A 48 3.25 28.05 -71.76
C ILE A 48 4.33 27.84 -72.83
N GLN A 49 5.57 27.58 -72.43
CA GLN A 49 6.67 27.35 -73.36
C GLN A 49 6.51 26.04 -74.15
N ALA A 50 5.99 24.99 -73.52
CA ALA A 50 5.65 23.74 -74.21
C ALA A 50 4.54 23.96 -75.26
N LEU A 51 3.53 24.76 -74.94
CA LEU A 51 2.43 25.10 -75.85
C LEU A 51 2.89 25.95 -77.04
N LEU A 52 3.85 26.86 -76.85
CA LEU A 52 4.43 27.65 -77.92
C LEU A 52 5.35 26.84 -78.85
N ASN A 53 6.08 25.86 -78.31
CA ASN A 53 6.96 24.98 -79.09
C ASN A 53 6.18 23.97 -79.96
N ASP A 54 4.97 23.58 -79.53
CA ASP A 54 4.08 22.66 -80.26
C ASP A 54 2.63 23.17 -80.20
N PRO A 55 2.28 24.17 -81.05
CA PRO A 55 0.97 24.83 -81.04
C PRO A 55 -0.19 23.86 -81.26
N LYS A 56 -1.08 23.78 -80.26
CA LYS A 56 -2.27 22.91 -80.28
C LYS A 56 -3.52 23.69 -79.90
N GLU A 57 -4.65 23.23 -80.43
CA GLU A 57 -5.98 23.69 -80.03
C GLU A 57 -6.44 22.92 -78.79
N GLY A 58 -7.14 23.60 -77.88
CA GLY A 58 -7.64 23.00 -76.65
C GLY A 58 -7.61 23.92 -75.43
N GLU A 59 -7.93 23.34 -74.28
CA GLU A 59 -7.84 24.00 -72.96
C GLU A 59 -6.54 23.58 -72.25
N PHE A 60 -5.67 24.54 -71.95
CA PHE A 60 -4.36 24.29 -71.32
C PHE A 60 -4.28 24.96 -69.95
N LEU A 61 -3.88 24.22 -68.91
CA LEU A 61 -3.70 24.78 -67.56
C LEU A 61 -2.43 25.64 -67.52
N ILE A 62 -2.61 26.96 -67.49
CA ILE A 62 -1.51 27.93 -67.56
C ILE A 62 -1.17 28.58 -66.22
N ALA A 63 -2.06 28.51 -65.23
CA ALA A 63 -1.75 28.93 -63.87
C ALA A 63 -2.50 28.10 -62.83
N GLU A 64 -1.86 27.87 -61.68
CA GLU A 64 -2.43 27.17 -60.54
C GLU A 64 -2.10 27.92 -59.24
N GLY A 65 -3.16 28.30 -58.52
CA GLY A 65 -3.09 28.85 -57.17
C GLY A 65 -2.88 27.75 -56.13
N SER A 66 -2.63 28.16 -54.89
CA SER A 66 -2.53 27.22 -53.76
C SER A 66 -3.79 27.32 -52.89
N PRO A 67 -4.47 26.20 -52.57
CA PRO A 67 -5.58 26.23 -51.63
C PRO A 67 -5.08 26.51 -50.21
N ALA A 68 -5.88 27.19 -49.41
CA ALA A 68 -5.60 27.38 -47.99
C ALA A 68 -5.69 26.04 -47.24
N VAL A 69 -4.72 25.77 -46.37
CA VAL A 69 -4.70 24.56 -45.52
C VAL A 69 -4.89 24.98 -44.07
N ASN A 70 -6.03 24.61 -43.49
CA ASN A 70 -6.29 24.91 -42.07
C ASN A 70 -5.33 24.13 -41.16
N GLY A 71 -4.96 24.77 -40.05
CA GLY A 71 -4.23 24.13 -38.98
C GLY A 71 -5.09 23.08 -38.26
N LYS A 72 -4.42 22.13 -37.61
CA LYS A 72 -5.03 21.12 -36.75
C LYS A 72 -5.04 21.62 -35.31
N ASP A 73 -6.12 21.36 -34.59
CA ASP A 73 -6.22 21.69 -33.17
C ASP A 73 -5.21 20.88 -32.35
N GLY A 74 -4.76 21.48 -31.25
CA GLY A 74 -3.97 20.79 -30.25
C GLY A 74 -4.81 19.72 -29.55
N TYR A 75 -4.17 18.71 -28.99
CA TYR A 75 -4.86 17.62 -28.29
C TYR A 75 -4.01 17.05 -27.16
N ILE A 76 -4.67 16.39 -26.21
CA ILE A 76 -4.02 15.69 -25.10
C ILE A 76 -3.92 14.21 -25.44
N SER A 77 -2.73 13.64 -25.30
CA SER A 77 -2.48 12.21 -25.43
C SER A 77 -2.11 11.64 -24.06
N PHE A 78 -2.93 10.72 -23.57
CA PHE A 78 -2.71 10.04 -22.30
C PHE A 78 -1.77 8.84 -22.49
N GLU A 79 -0.91 8.58 -21.49
CA GLU A 79 0.00 7.43 -21.50
C GLU A 79 -0.72 6.08 -21.24
N PHE A 80 -1.98 6.14 -20.80
CA PHE A 80 -2.84 4.98 -20.53
C PHE A 80 -4.13 5.04 -21.34
N ASP A 81 -4.70 3.87 -21.56
CA ASP A 81 -5.97 3.72 -22.27
C ASP A 81 -7.14 4.24 -21.40
N VAL A 82 -7.50 5.50 -21.63
CA VAL A 82 -8.65 6.16 -20.99
C VAL A 82 -9.99 5.55 -21.40
N SER A 83 -10.06 4.82 -22.53
CA SER A 83 -11.29 4.26 -23.07
C SER A 83 -11.80 3.05 -22.28
N ARG A 84 -10.89 2.30 -21.65
CA ARG A 84 -11.27 1.21 -20.74
C ARG A 84 -11.69 1.80 -19.41
N LYS A 85 -12.95 1.60 -19.02
CA LYS A 85 -13.43 1.87 -17.65
C LYS A 85 -12.83 0.88 -16.66
N THR A 86 -11.52 0.97 -16.41
CA THR A 86 -10.85 0.30 -15.30
C THR A 86 -11.09 1.11 -14.04
N LEU A 87 -11.62 0.47 -13.00
CA LEU A 87 -11.96 1.13 -11.73
C LEU A 87 -10.73 1.75 -11.03
N VAL A 88 -9.53 1.20 -11.28
CA VAL A 88 -8.27 1.61 -10.63
C VAL A 88 -7.17 1.82 -11.67
N ARG A 89 -6.55 3.00 -11.62
CA ARG A 89 -5.38 3.42 -12.41
C ARG A 89 -4.35 4.02 -11.47
N ASN A 90 -3.48 3.17 -10.93
CA ASN A 90 -2.45 3.61 -10.01
C ASN A 90 -1.39 4.42 -10.75
N VAL A 91 -1.12 5.63 -10.28
CA VAL A 91 0.03 6.45 -10.68
C VAL A 91 0.85 6.81 -9.45
N LYS A 92 2.15 7.02 -9.65
CA LYS A 92 3.08 7.47 -8.61
C LYS A 92 3.41 8.95 -8.74
N ALA A 93 3.80 9.58 -7.65
CA ALA A 93 4.35 10.94 -7.69
C ALA A 93 5.55 11.00 -8.66
N GLY A 94 5.55 12.01 -9.54
CA GLY A 94 6.52 12.20 -10.61
C GLY A 94 6.23 11.43 -11.90
N GLU A 95 5.21 10.57 -11.92
CA GLU A 95 4.86 9.79 -13.11
C GLU A 95 4.20 10.67 -14.18
N LYS A 96 4.57 10.41 -15.44
CA LYS A 96 3.98 11.08 -16.61
C LYS A 96 2.56 10.59 -16.84
N ILE A 97 1.60 11.51 -16.86
CA ILE A 97 0.18 11.22 -17.05
C ILE A 97 -0.20 11.39 -18.53
N ALA A 98 0.15 12.53 -19.10
CA ALA A 98 -0.25 12.90 -20.46
C ALA A 98 0.73 13.88 -21.11
N THR A 99 0.62 13.99 -22.43
CA THR A 99 1.35 14.97 -23.26
C THR A 99 0.36 15.85 -24.00
N VAL A 100 0.58 17.16 -23.95
CA VAL A 100 -0.21 18.19 -24.64
C VAL A 100 0.49 18.54 -25.95
N TYR A 101 -0.15 18.21 -27.08
CA TYR A 101 0.36 18.55 -28.39
C TYR A 101 -0.17 19.92 -28.82
N PRO A 102 0.71 20.85 -29.27
CA PRO A 102 0.30 22.18 -29.68
C PRO A 102 -0.49 22.14 -31.00
N PRO A 103 -1.33 23.16 -31.26
CA PRO A 103 -2.01 23.30 -32.54
C PRO A 103 -1.02 23.60 -33.66
N THR A 104 -1.37 23.27 -34.90
CA THR A 104 -0.60 23.68 -36.06
C THR A 104 -1.15 24.99 -36.64
N LEU A 105 -0.26 25.81 -37.20
CA LEU A 105 -0.66 26.98 -37.96
C LEU A 105 -1.34 26.55 -39.27
N GLY A 106 -2.32 27.35 -39.70
CA GLY A 106 -2.82 27.26 -41.07
C GLY A 106 -1.82 27.86 -42.05
N VAL A 107 -1.82 27.37 -43.29
CA VAL A 107 -1.03 27.92 -44.38
C VAL A 107 -1.98 28.64 -45.34
N ASP A 108 -1.86 29.96 -45.40
CA ASP A 108 -2.62 30.79 -46.33
C ASP A 108 -2.35 30.33 -47.78
N GLY A 109 -3.43 30.22 -48.54
CA GLY A 109 -3.37 29.95 -49.97
C GLY A 109 -3.41 31.24 -50.79
N PHE A 110 -3.33 31.11 -52.10
CA PHE A 110 -3.56 32.20 -53.03
C PHE A 110 -4.29 31.71 -54.28
N THR A 111 -5.19 32.54 -54.81
CA THR A 111 -5.83 32.30 -56.11
C THR A 111 -4.90 32.68 -57.25
N VAL A 112 -5.18 32.21 -58.47
CA VAL A 112 -4.46 32.66 -59.68
C VAL A 112 -4.65 34.16 -59.94
N THR A 113 -5.69 34.76 -59.36
CA THR A 113 -5.98 36.21 -59.40
C THR A 113 -5.28 37.01 -58.29
N GLY A 114 -4.43 36.38 -57.47
CA GLY A 114 -3.64 37.04 -56.43
C GLY A 114 -4.41 37.35 -55.15
N GLU A 115 -5.63 36.85 -54.99
CA GLU A 115 -6.38 36.95 -53.73
C GLU A 115 -5.81 35.95 -52.72
N ILE A 116 -5.52 36.42 -51.50
CA ILE A 116 -5.05 35.54 -50.42
C ILE A 116 -6.23 34.79 -49.84
N LEU A 117 -6.17 33.46 -49.87
CA LEU A 117 -7.11 32.57 -49.20
C LEU A 117 -6.64 32.36 -47.76
N LYS A 118 -7.27 33.03 -46.80
CA LYS A 118 -6.89 32.94 -45.39
C LYS A 118 -7.17 31.56 -44.81
N ALA A 119 -6.14 30.93 -44.25
CA ALA A 119 -6.28 29.70 -43.48
C ALA A 119 -6.64 30.00 -42.02
N LYS A 120 -7.37 29.07 -41.39
CA LYS A 120 -7.62 29.12 -39.95
C LYS A 120 -6.49 28.38 -39.23
N SER A 121 -5.91 29.00 -38.20
CA SER A 121 -5.01 28.31 -37.27
C SER A 121 -5.80 27.36 -36.38
N GLY A 122 -5.17 26.24 -35.99
CA GLY A 122 -5.73 25.34 -34.99
C GLY A 122 -5.84 26.02 -33.62
N LYS A 123 -6.77 25.54 -32.80
CA LYS A 123 -6.96 26.01 -31.43
C LYS A 123 -6.10 25.20 -30.44
N PRO A 124 -5.55 25.82 -29.38
CA PRO A 124 -4.90 25.08 -28.30
C PRO A 124 -5.85 24.06 -27.65
N ALA A 125 -5.29 22.98 -27.11
CA ALA A 125 -6.05 22.05 -26.29
C ALA A 125 -6.44 22.71 -24.96
N ASP A 126 -7.69 22.52 -24.53
CA ASP A 126 -8.12 22.92 -23.21
C ASP A 126 -7.56 21.93 -22.17
N VAL A 127 -6.74 22.42 -21.24
CA VAL A 127 -6.12 21.60 -20.18
C VAL A 127 -6.68 22.03 -18.84
N PHE A 128 -7.45 21.14 -18.21
CA PHE A 128 -8.00 21.35 -16.88
C PHE A 128 -7.26 20.43 -15.89
N LEU A 129 -6.50 21.02 -14.98
CA LEU A 129 -5.75 20.29 -13.96
C LEU A 129 -6.50 20.38 -12.62
N GLY A 130 -6.82 19.22 -12.06
CA GLY A 130 -7.41 19.10 -10.73
C GLY A 130 -6.34 18.84 -9.66
N GLN A 131 -6.71 18.09 -8.63
CA GLN A 131 -5.81 17.83 -7.51
C GLN A 131 -4.69 16.85 -7.87
N ASN A 132 -3.53 17.03 -7.23
CA ASN A 132 -2.37 16.15 -7.32
C ASN A 132 -1.80 15.92 -8.74
N VAL A 133 -1.99 16.91 -9.62
CA VAL A 133 -1.47 16.91 -10.98
C VAL A 133 -0.83 18.27 -11.26
N SER A 134 0.27 18.28 -12.00
CA SER A 134 0.95 19.52 -12.41
C SER A 134 1.60 19.39 -13.78
N ILE A 135 1.83 20.51 -14.44
CA ILE A 135 2.69 20.56 -15.62
C ILE A 135 4.14 20.38 -15.16
N SER A 136 4.90 19.55 -15.88
CA SER A 136 6.31 19.31 -15.58
C SER A 136 7.11 20.61 -15.65
N GLU A 137 7.99 20.82 -14.66
CA GLU A 137 8.91 21.95 -14.66
C GLU A 137 9.95 21.88 -15.80
N SER A 138 10.28 20.66 -16.25
CA SER A 138 11.26 20.44 -17.33
C SER A 138 10.67 20.54 -18.74
N ASP A 139 9.36 20.31 -18.88
CA ASP A 139 8.68 20.27 -20.18
C ASP A 139 7.23 20.73 -20.03
N SER A 140 6.91 21.91 -20.57
CA SER A 140 5.57 22.51 -20.47
C SER A 140 4.51 21.75 -21.26
N SER A 141 4.89 20.78 -22.10
CA SER A 141 3.97 19.90 -22.80
C SER A 141 3.58 18.67 -21.97
N VAL A 142 4.22 18.42 -20.82
CA VAL A 142 4.03 17.19 -20.06
C VAL A 142 3.23 17.43 -18.79
N ILE A 143 2.22 16.60 -18.57
CA ILE A 143 1.43 16.56 -17.33
C ILE A 143 1.93 15.40 -16.47
N THR A 144 2.19 15.67 -15.19
CA THR A 144 2.73 14.71 -14.22
C THR A 144 1.90 14.63 -12.95
N ALA A 145 1.89 13.46 -12.31
CA ALA A 145 1.32 13.28 -10.98
C ALA A 145 2.22 13.91 -9.93
N THR A 146 1.65 14.58 -8.93
CA THR A 146 2.41 15.09 -7.78
C THR A 146 2.25 14.23 -6.51
N SER A 147 1.32 13.27 -6.53
CA SER A 147 1.08 12.31 -5.44
C SER A 147 0.76 10.93 -6.00
N ASP A 148 0.95 9.89 -5.18
CA ASP A 148 0.48 8.54 -5.48
C ASP A 148 -1.05 8.46 -5.37
N GLY A 149 -1.72 7.79 -6.31
CA GLY A 149 -3.17 7.60 -6.24
C GLY A 149 -3.82 7.03 -7.49
N ASN A 150 -5.15 7.15 -7.54
CA ASN A 150 -5.97 6.77 -8.68
C ASN A 150 -6.10 7.96 -9.63
N LEU A 151 -5.71 7.77 -10.89
CA LEU A 151 -5.96 8.78 -11.90
C LEU A 151 -7.44 8.80 -12.32
N VAL A 152 -8.02 10.00 -12.27
CA VAL A 152 -9.39 10.29 -12.67
C VAL A 152 -9.38 11.35 -13.78
N VAL A 153 -10.18 11.12 -14.81
CA VAL A 153 -10.51 12.13 -15.82
C VAL A 153 -12.01 12.36 -15.71
N ASN A 154 -12.38 13.55 -15.22
CA ASN A 154 -13.77 13.94 -14.97
C ASN A 154 -14.50 14.23 -16.28
N GLU A 155 -15.84 14.30 -16.24
CA GLU A 155 -16.67 14.53 -17.44
C GLU A 155 -16.41 15.90 -18.10
N ASP A 156 -15.95 16.88 -17.33
CA ASP A 156 -15.52 18.20 -17.79
C ASP A 156 -14.11 18.22 -18.40
N GLY A 157 -13.42 17.07 -18.42
CA GLY A 157 -12.04 16.95 -18.89
C GLY A 157 -10.96 17.23 -17.84
N THR A 158 -11.35 17.49 -16.58
CA THR A 158 -10.39 17.72 -15.49
C THR A 158 -9.60 16.46 -15.19
N ILE A 159 -8.26 16.56 -15.25
CA ILE A 159 -7.32 15.48 -14.95
C ILE A 159 -6.85 15.63 -13.51
N GLU A 160 -7.08 14.62 -12.68
CA GLU A 160 -6.65 14.64 -11.28
C GLU A 160 -6.20 13.26 -10.77
N VAL A 161 -5.44 13.27 -9.69
CA VAL A 161 -5.02 12.04 -9.00
C VAL A 161 -5.63 12.04 -7.60
N SER A 162 -6.47 11.06 -7.33
CA SER A 162 -7.08 10.88 -6.01
C SER A 162 -6.27 9.88 -5.17
N PRO A 163 -5.68 10.27 -4.04
CA PRO A 163 -5.01 9.34 -3.13
C PRO A 163 -6.00 8.44 -2.38
N VAL A 164 -7.31 8.69 -2.53
CA VAL A 164 -8.39 7.92 -1.93
C VAL A 164 -9.29 7.37 -3.03
N LEU A 165 -9.57 6.07 -2.98
CA LEU A 165 -10.54 5.43 -3.86
C LEU A 165 -11.78 5.07 -3.03
N SER A 166 -12.96 5.56 -3.41
CA SER A 166 -14.24 5.18 -2.81
C SER A 166 -15.01 4.24 -3.73
N ILE A 167 -15.48 3.13 -3.18
CA ILE A 167 -16.37 2.18 -3.84
C ILE A 167 -17.70 2.22 -3.09
N GLU A 168 -18.75 2.72 -3.75
CA GLU A 168 -20.07 2.91 -3.15
C GLU A 168 -20.80 1.59 -2.84
N GLY A 169 -20.37 0.48 -3.44
CA GLY A 169 -20.98 -0.84 -3.28
C GLY A 169 -20.08 -1.85 -2.61
N ASN A 170 -20.37 -3.13 -2.90
CA ASN A 170 -19.55 -4.25 -2.46
C ASN A 170 -18.37 -4.45 -3.40
N VAL A 171 -17.27 -4.98 -2.86
CA VAL A 171 -16.17 -5.54 -3.64
C VAL A 171 -16.33 -7.05 -3.64
N ASP A 172 -16.53 -7.64 -4.81
CA ASP A 172 -16.69 -9.08 -4.99
C ASP A 172 -15.71 -9.62 -6.03
N VAL A 173 -15.79 -10.92 -6.32
CA VAL A 173 -14.92 -11.61 -7.29
C VAL A 173 -15.01 -11.07 -8.72
N THR A 174 -16.09 -10.35 -9.08
CA THR A 174 -16.27 -9.79 -10.43
C THR A 174 -15.33 -8.63 -10.70
N PHE A 175 -14.82 -7.97 -9.66
CA PHE A 175 -13.78 -6.94 -9.77
C PHE A 175 -12.41 -7.54 -10.13
N GLY A 176 -12.21 -8.85 -9.94
CA GLY A 176 -10.89 -9.47 -9.95
C GLY A 176 -10.03 -9.01 -8.77
N PRO A 177 -8.71 -9.22 -8.81
CA PRO A 177 -7.79 -8.70 -7.80
C PRO A 177 -7.76 -7.17 -7.82
N LEU A 178 -8.14 -6.54 -6.71
CA LEU A 178 -8.09 -5.10 -6.55
C LEU A 178 -6.78 -4.72 -5.87
N ASN A 179 -5.93 -3.97 -6.57
CA ASN A 179 -4.69 -3.43 -6.03
C ASN A 179 -4.70 -1.90 -6.11
N PHE A 180 -4.63 -1.23 -4.96
CA PHE A 180 -4.65 0.23 -4.89
C PHE A 180 -3.52 0.77 -4.00
N VAL A 181 -2.72 1.71 -4.51
CA VAL A 181 -1.56 2.27 -3.79
C VAL A 181 -1.94 3.22 -2.65
N GLY A 182 -3.16 3.77 -2.69
CA GLY A 182 -3.66 4.76 -1.74
C GLY A 182 -4.54 4.20 -0.63
N THR A 183 -5.43 5.05 -0.10
CA THR A 183 -6.44 4.66 0.89
C THR A 183 -7.71 4.18 0.19
N LEU A 184 -8.17 2.96 0.50
CA LEU A 184 -9.40 2.40 -0.07
C LEU A 184 -10.55 2.56 0.93
N ILE A 185 -11.68 3.09 0.46
CA ILE A 185 -12.95 3.17 1.19
C ILE A 185 -13.97 2.31 0.46
N VAL A 186 -14.52 1.31 1.15
CA VAL A 186 -15.61 0.46 0.65
C VAL A 186 -16.85 0.76 1.49
N LYS A 187 -17.88 1.32 0.87
CA LYS A 187 -19.15 1.66 1.56
C LYS A 187 -20.03 0.44 1.82
N GLY A 188 -19.83 -0.64 1.06
CA GLY A 188 -20.46 -1.94 1.29
C GLY A 188 -19.54 -2.94 2.00
N ASP A 189 -19.66 -4.20 1.58
CA ASP A 189 -18.89 -5.35 2.07
C ASP A 189 -17.76 -5.73 1.10
N ILE A 190 -16.71 -6.35 1.62
CA ILE A 190 -15.76 -7.14 0.82
C ILE A 190 -16.23 -8.60 0.89
N LYS A 191 -16.72 -9.12 -0.23
CA LYS A 191 -17.39 -10.43 -0.31
C LYS A 191 -16.41 -11.60 -0.43
N SER A 192 -16.93 -12.77 -0.07
CA SER A 192 -16.24 -14.06 -0.14
C SER A 192 -15.46 -14.26 -1.44
N GLY A 193 -14.18 -14.61 -1.32
CA GLY A 193 -13.28 -14.88 -2.44
C GLY A 193 -12.64 -13.66 -3.09
N ALA A 194 -13.00 -12.43 -2.69
CA ALA A 194 -12.34 -11.23 -3.18
C ALA A 194 -10.86 -11.19 -2.74
N LYS A 195 -10.03 -10.54 -3.56
CA LYS A 195 -8.61 -10.29 -3.27
C LYS A 195 -8.34 -8.80 -3.33
N VAL A 196 -7.88 -8.23 -2.22
CA VAL A 196 -7.75 -6.78 -2.06
C VAL A 196 -6.41 -6.43 -1.42
N ASP A 197 -5.57 -5.72 -2.17
CA ASP A 197 -4.28 -5.19 -1.71
C ASP A 197 -4.35 -3.65 -1.62
N VAL A 198 -4.08 -3.10 -0.44
CA VAL A 198 -4.16 -1.66 -0.19
C VAL A 198 -2.84 -1.11 0.33
N GLY A 199 -2.27 -0.15 -0.40
CA GLY A 199 -0.96 0.45 -0.13
C GLY A 199 -0.93 1.44 1.03
N LYS A 200 -2.09 1.96 1.46
CA LYS A 200 -2.22 2.77 2.69
C LYS A 200 -3.30 2.19 3.60
N ASN A 201 -4.34 2.96 3.91
CA ASN A 201 -5.36 2.55 4.87
C ASN A 201 -6.57 1.92 4.17
N LEU A 202 -7.27 1.03 4.85
CA LEU A 202 -8.53 0.45 4.40
C LEU A 202 -9.66 0.87 5.35
N GLU A 203 -10.75 1.37 4.81
CA GLU A 203 -12.00 1.59 5.52
C GLU A 203 -13.11 0.78 4.85
N VAL A 204 -13.76 -0.11 5.59
CA VAL A 204 -14.91 -0.89 5.13
C VAL A 204 -16.08 -0.57 6.04
N TYR A 205 -17.19 -0.06 5.50
CA TYR A 205 -18.36 0.27 6.32
C TYR A 205 -19.13 -1.00 6.73
N GLY A 206 -19.17 -1.99 5.84
CA GLY A 206 -19.77 -3.30 6.06
C GLY A 206 -18.80 -4.34 6.62
N ASN A 207 -18.97 -5.58 6.17
CA ASN A 207 -18.19 -6.74 6.57
C ASN A 207 -17.09 -7.09 5.58
N ILE A 208 -16.09 -7.82 6.06
CA ILE A 208 -15.22 -8.64 5.23
C ILE A 208 -15.67 -10.08 5.41
N GLU A 209 -15.95 -10.77 4.32
CA GLU A 209 -16.46 -12.14 4.29
C GLU A 209 -15.46 -13.02 3.55
N ASP A 210 -14.87 -14.04 4.19
CA ASP A 210 -13.97 -15.05 3.57
C ASP A 210 -13.09 -14.54 2.40
N ALA A 211 -12.46 -13.37 2.57
CA ALA A 211 -11.66 -12.69 1.56
C ALA A 211 -10.18 -12.67 1.94
N ASP A 212 -9.32 -12.49 0.94
CA ASP A 212 -7.87 -12.31 1.12
C ASP A 212 -7.54 -10.82 0.99
N VAL A 213 -7.24 -10.19 2.13
CA VAL A 213 -7.08 -8.74 2.24
C VAL A 213 -5.76 -8.40 2.90
N GLU A 214 -4.91 -7.65 2.20
CA GLU A 214 -3.64 -7.14 2.71
C GLU A 214 -3.64 -5.61 2.73
N VAL A 215 -3.31 -5.02 3.90
CA VAL A 215 -3.31 -3.57 4.12
C VAL A 215 -1.96 -3.14 4.67
N LYS A 216 -1.28 -2.23 3.99
CA LYS A 216 0.04 -1.71 4.42
C LYS A 216 -0.05 -0.67 5.55
N GLY A 217 -1.16 0.02 5.69
CA GLY A 217 -1.46 0.96 6.77
C GLY A 217 -2.41 0.36 7.81
N ASN A 218 -3.38 1.16 8.25
CA ASN A 218 -4.39 0.75 9.23
C ASN A 218 -5.67 0.27 8.55
N ALA A 219 -6.44 -0.59 9.23
CA ALA A 219 -7.74 -1.05 8.76
C ALA A 219 -8.85 -0.70 9.76
N LEU A 220 -9.89 -0.02 9.29
CA LEU A 220 -11.13 0.26 10.01
C LEU A 220 -12.29 -0.50 9.36
N ILE A 221 -12.88 -1.44 10.09
CA ILE A 221 -14.00 -2.26 9.63
C ILE A 221 -15.21 -1.93 10.50
N GLY A 222 -16.20 -1.26 9.90
CA GLY A 222 -17.44 -0.84 10.54
C GLY A 222 -18.31 -2.01 10.97
N GLY A 223 -18.29 -3.10 10.21
CA GLY A 223 -18.85 -4.40 10.56
C GLY A 223 -17.79 -5.31 11.18
N GLY A 224 -17.69 -6.53 10.65
CA GLY A 224 -16.78 -7.55 11.16
C GLY A 224 -16.08 -8.36 10.08
N PHE A 225 -15.17 -9.23 10.51
CA PHE A 225 -14.52 -10.22 9.66
C PHE A 225 -15.11 -11.60 9.94
N ILE A 226 -15.92 -12.11 9.01
CA ILE A 226 -16.80 -13.28 9.24
C ILE A 226 -16.67 -14.30 8.12
N GLY A 227 -17.09 -15.53 8.38
CA GLY A 227 -17.20 -16.58 7.36
C GLY A 227 -16.93 -17.97 7.92
N TYR A 228 -16.30 -18.81 7.10
CA TYR A 228 -16.00 -20.21 7.39
C TYR A 228 -14.50 -20.48 7.58
N GLY A 229 -13.69 -19.43 7.78
CA GLY A 229 -12.25 -19.55 8.05
C GLY A 229 -11.38 -19.69 6.81
N LYS A 230 -11.91 -19.32 5.63
CA LYS A 230 -11.16 -19.31 4.36
C LYS A 230 -10.52 -17.96 4.09
N GLY A 231 -10.95 -16.91 4.78
CA GLY A 231 -10.40 -15.58 4.66
C GLY A 231 -9.06 -15.42 5.39
N ARG A 232 -8.30 -14.44 4.93
CA ARG A 232 -7.10 -13.93 5.60
C ARG A 232 -7.14 -12.40 5.58
N LEU A 233 -7.01 -11.80 6.76
CA LEU A 233 -6.83 -10.36 6.90
C LEU A 233 -5.43 -10.10 7.47
N TYR A 234 -4.56 -9.50 6.68
CA TYR A 234 -3.21 -9.12 7.08
C TYR A 234 -3.07 -7.60 7.06
N VAL A 235 -2.74 -7.00 8.20
CA VAL A 235 -2.64 -5.55 8.34
C VAL A 235 -1.32 -5.17 9.00
N HIS A 236 -0.50 -4.36 8.32
CA HIS A 236 0.79 -3.92 8.85
C HIS A 236 0.68 -2.81 9.92
N GLY A 237 -0.48 -2.17 10.04
CA GLY A 237 -0.78 -1.19 11.08
C GLY A 237 -1.75 -1.75 12.13
N ASN A 238 -2.62 -0.86 12.62
CA ASN A 238 -3.66 -1.19 13.59
C ASN A 238 -4.95 -1.62 12.91
N VAL A 239 -5.72 -2.47 13.59
CA VAL A 239 -7.04 -2.93 13.13
C VAL A 239 -8.11 -2.57 14.15
N SER A 240 -9.23 -2.03 13.68
CA SER A 240 -10.44 -1.85 14.49
C SER A 240 -11.63 -2.48 13.79
N LEU A 241 -12.30 -3.41 14.45
CA LEU A 241 -13.50 -4.09 13.93
C LEU A 241 -14.55 -4.28 15.03
N ARG A 242 -15.81 -4.47 14.65
CA ARG A 242 -16.86 -4.77 15.64
C ARG A 242 -16.82 -6.22 16.10
N TYR A 243 -16.76 -7.15 15.16
CA TYR A 243 -16.78 -8.58 15.48
C TYR A 243 -15.92 -9.40 14.52
N ILE A 244 -15.35 -10.49 15.02
CA ILE A 244 -14.60 -11.45 14.21
C ILE A 244 -15.08 -12.86 14.53
N THR A 245 -15.49 -13.61 13.51
CA THR A 245 -16.14 -14.91 13.69
C THR A 245 -15.59 -15.95 12.73
N ASN A 246 -15.00 -17.03 13.24
CA ASN A 246 -14.39 -18.11 12.47
C ASN A 246 -13.37 -17.60 11.45
N GLN A 247 -12.46 -16.69 11.84
CA GLN A 247 -11.51 -16.08 10.90
C GLN A 247 -10.09 -15.93 11.47
N ASN A 248 -9.14 -15.69 10.56
CA ASN A 248 -7.72 -15.51 10.85
C ASN A 248 -7.26 -14.07 10.58
N LEU A 249 -6.94 -13.33 11.64
CA LEU A 249 -6.45 -11.96 11.57
C LEU A 249 -5.00 -11.88 12.04
N VAL A 250 -4.14 -11.27 11.22
CA VAL A 250 -2.78 -10.91 11.61
C VAL A 250 -2.60 -9.41 11.50
N ALA A 251 -2.18 -8.78 12.60
CA ALA A 251 -1.86 -7.36 12.65
C ALA A 251 -0.44 -7.14 13.18
N ASP A 252 0.37 -6.29 12.54
CA ASP A 252 1.68 -5.94 13.11
C ASP A 252 1.53 -4.93 14.26
N GLY A 253 0.43 -4.16 14.30
CA GLY A 253 0.08 -3.22 15.37
C GLY A 253 -0.94 -3.75 16.40
N ASP A 254 -1.77 -2.85 16.90
CA ASP A 254 -2.84 -3.11 17.86
C ASP A 254 -4.12 -3.62 17.18
N VAL A 255 -4.88 -4.47 17.87
CA VAL A 255 -6.21 -4.95 17.43
C VAL A 255 -7.29 -4.49 18.41
N THR A 256 -8.27 -3.74 17.93
CA THR A 256 -9.43 -3.30 18.71
C THR A 256 -10.69 -4.05 18.28
N ILE A 257 -11.38 -4.66 19.23
CA ILE A 257 -12.60 -5.44 19.01
C ILE A 257 -13.72 -4.79 19.83
N LYS A 258 -14.76 -4.30 19.15
CA LYS A 258 -15.80 -3.50 19.83
C LYS A 258 -16.95 -4.32 20.44
N ARG A 259 -17.22 -5.54 19.96
CA ARG A 259 -18.34 -6.36 20.45
C ARG A 259 -17.98 -7.80 20.78
N GLU A 260 -17.40 -8.55 19.85
CA GLU A 260 -17.13 -9.97 20.10
C GLU A 260 -16.06 -10.57 19.19
N ALA A 261 -15.36 -11.58 19.69
CA ALA A 261 -14.49 -12.45 18.91
C ALA A 261 -14.91 -13.89 19.16
N VAL A 262 -15.36 -14.60 18.14
CA VAL A 262 -15.92 -15.95 18.25
C VAL A 262 -15.12 -16.90 17.37
N ASN A 263 -14.49 -17.90 17.99
CA ASN A 263 -13.65 -18.89 17.29
C ASN A 263 -12.66 -18.23 16.31
N ALA A 264 -11.99 -17.17 16.78
CA ALA A 264 -11.10 -16.36 15.97
C ALA A 264 -9.64 -16.67 16.30
N ASN A 265 -8.79 -16.67 15.28
CA ASN A 265 -7.33 -16.73 15.45
C ASN A 265 -6.76 -15.35 15.19
N ILE A 266 -6.32 -14.66 16.24
CA ILE A 266 -5.80 -13.30 16.16
C ILE A 266 -4.34 -13.32 16.58
N THR A 267 -3.45 -12.87 15.70
CA THR A 267 -2.05 -12.62 16.04
C THR A 267 -1.77 -11.15 15.90
N CYS A 268 -1.35 -10.48 16.98
CA CYS A 268 -1.00 -9.06 16.95
C CYS A 268 0.41 -8.77 17.47
N GLY A 269 1.12 -7.86 16.80
CA GLY A 269 2.43 -7.38 17.23
C GLY A 269 2.35 -6.41 18.41
N GLY A 270 1.21 -5.72 18.59
CA GLY A 270 0.91 -4.83 19.71
C GLY A 270 0.02 -5.48 20.77
N ARG A 271 -1.00 -4.73 21.23
CA ARG A 271 -2.00 -5.14 22.23
C ARG A 271 -3.37 -5.46 21.61
N VAL A 272 -4.16 -6.27 22.32
CA VAL A 272 -5.58 -6.51 21.99
C VAL A 272 -6.48 -5.73 22.95
N ILE A 273 -7.33 -4.87 22.39
CA ILE A 273 -8.23 -3.99 23.14
C ILE A 273 -9.67 -4.42 22.85
N ALA A 274 -10.27 -5.11 23.81
CA ALA A 274 -11.60 -5.72 23.75
C ALA A 274 -12.43 -5.34 25.01
N LYS A 275 -12.26 -4.12 25.54
CA LYS A 275 -12.82 -3.67 26.83
C LYS A 275 -14.31 -3.95 27.02
N ASP A 276 -15.08 -3.77 25.95
CA ASP A 276 -16.53 -4.00 25.92
C ASP A 276 -16.91 -5.32 25.25
N ALA A 277 -15.92 -6.08 24.79
CA ALA A 277 -16.11 -7.25 23.95
C ALA A 277 -15.88 -8.58 24.66
N VAL A 278 -16.58 -9.61 24.18
CA VAL A 278 -16.46 -10.99 24.67
C VAL A 278 -15.62 -11.80 23.70
N ILE A 279 -14.64 -12.55 24.21
CA ILE A 279 -13.81 -13.47 23.43
C ILE A 279 -14.26 -14.89 23.75
N ILE A 280 -14.75 -15.63 22.76
CA ILE A 280 -15.32 -16.97 22.91
C ILE A 280 -14.64 -17.93 21.93
N GLY A 281 -13.72 -18.75 22.43
CA GLY A 281 -13.02 -19.75 21.62
C GLY A 281 -11.98 -19.15 20.66
N GLY A 282 -11.13 -20.03 20.14
CA GLY A 282 -10.03 -19.65 19.26
C GLY A 282 -8.75 -19.30 20.03
N THR A 283 -7.79 -18.71 19.33
CA THR A 283 -6.47 -18.37 19.87
C THR A 283 -6.17 -16.90 19.64
N ILE A 284 -5.90 -16.17 20.72
CA ILE A 284 -5.43 -14.79 20.65
C ILE A 284 -3.99 -14.74 21.15
N MET A 285 -3.10 -14.29 20.28
CA MET A 285 -1.68 -14.13 20.53
C MET A 285 -1.28 -12.67 20.36
N CYS A 286 -0.67 -12.07 21.38
CA CYS A 286 -0.17 -10.70 21.32
C CYS A 286 1.21 -10.56 21.96
N LYS A 287 2.05 -9.66 21.47
CA LYS A 287 3.32 -9.34 22.18
C LYS A 287 3.12 -8.33 23.31
N GLY A 288 2.12 -7.46 23.21
CA GLY A 288 1.71 -6.50 24.24
C GLY A 288 0.82 -7.15 25.30
N GLY A 289 -0.19 -6.42 25.79
CA GLY A 289 -1.21 -6.94 26.72
C GLY A 289 -2.57 -7.20 26.06
N ILE A 290 -3.49 -7.80 26.81
CA ILE A 290 -4.89 -7.99 26.40
C ILE A 290 -5.81 -7.39 27.46
N GLU A 291 -6.78 -6.62 27.01
CA GLU A 291 -7.86 -6.10 27.86
C GLU A 291 -9.19 -6.57 27.27
N ALA A 292 -10.03 -7.26 28.05
CA ALA A 292 -11.29 -7.82 27.56
C ALA A 292 -12.43 -7.67 28.57
N LYS A 293 -13.68 -7.58 28.10
CA LYS A 293 -14.84 -7.68 29.00
C LYS A 293 -14.93 -9.09 29.57
N SER A 294 -15.04 -10.09 28.71
CA SER A 294 -15.13 -11.49 29.15
C SER A 294 -14.33 -12.39 28.23
N ILE A 295 -13.77 -13.47 28.77
CA ILE A 295 -12.95 -14.44 28.03
C ILE A 295 -13.45 -15.85 28.33
N GLY A 296 -13.65 -16.63 27.29
CA GLY A 296 -14.32 -17.91 27.33
C GLY A 296 -15.84 -17.76 27.26
N GLY A 297 -16.53 -18.90 27.21
CA GLY A 297 -17.98 -18.96 27.22
C GLY A 297 -18.49 -20.04 28.16
N ALA A 298 -19.77 -19.97 28.52
CA ALA A 298 -20.44 -20.93 29.40
C ALA A 298 -20.43 -22.37 28.84
N GLU A 299 -20.31 -22.54 27.52
CA GLU A 299 -20.21 -23.82 26.83
C GLU A 299 -18.78 -24.42 26.85
N TYR A 300 -17.83 -23.77 27.53
CA TYR A 300 -16.43 -24.21 27.69
C TYR A 300 -15.67 -24.44 26.38
N SER A 301 -15.98 -23.64 25.34
CA SER A 301 -15.18 -23.60 24.12
C SER A 301 -13.73 -23.24 24.47
N LYS A 302 -12.79 -24.08 24.00
CA LYS A 302 -11.36 -23.94 24.28
C LYS A 302 -10.89 -22.57 23.81
N THR A 303 -10.56 -21.71 24.76
CA THR A 303 -10.10 -20.33 24.51
C THR A 303 -8.64 -20.24 24.94
N VAL A 304 -7.76 -19.85 24.03
CA VAL A 304 -6.32 -19.83 24.26
C VAL A 304 -5.83 -18.39 24.15
N ILE A 305 -5.27 -17.89 25.24
CA ILE A 305 -4.72 -16.55 25.35
C ILE A 305 -3.21 -16.66 25.53
N ILE A 306 -2.44 -16.04 24.65
CA ILE A 306 -0.97 -16.07 24.66
C ILE A 306 -0.48 -14.63 24.61
N ILE A 307 0.19 -14.19 25.66
CA ILE A 307 0.64 -12.81 25.84
C ILE A 307 2.15 -12.79 26.03
N GLY A 308 2.78 -11.82 25.40
CA GLY A 308 4.21 -11.59 25.54
C GLY A 308 5.03 -12.44 24.59
N ARG A 309 6.33 -12.42 24.82
CA ARG A 309 7.28 -13.12 23.94
C ARG A 309 7.56 -14.49 24.53
N ARG A 310 7.64 -15.52 23.68
CA ARG A 310 8.49 -16.68 23.97
C ARG A 310 9.93 -16.21 23.89
N ASP A 311 10.33 -15.45 24.89
CA ASP A 311 11.61 -14.79 24.86
C ASP A 311 12.70 -15.82 25.09
N LYS A 312 13.74 -15.79 24.26
CA LYS A 312 15.00 -16.50 24.58
C LYS A 312 15.51 -16.07 25.97
N GLN A 313 15.13 -14.87 26.40
CA GLN A 313 15.39 -14.33 27.72
C GLN A 313 14.64 -15.08 28.84
N ALA A 314 13.35 -15.42 28.67
CA ALA A 314 12.59 -16.19 29.65
C ALA A 314 13.16 -17.60 29.85
N GLU A 315 13.54 -18.28 28.76
CA GLU A 315 14.20 -19.58 28.81
C GLU A 315 15.58 -19.48 29.50
N LYS A 316 16.33 -18.41 29.24
CA LYS A 316 17.61 -18.12 29.90
C LYS A 316 17.43 -17.84 31.39
N LEU A 317 16.38 -17.10 31.77
CA LEU A 317 16.03 -16.81 33.16
C LEU A 317 15.70 -18.11 33.91
N LYS A 318 14.89 -18.98 33.31
CA LYS A 318 14.55 -20.29 33.89
C LYS A 318 15.79 -21.14 34.17
N LYS A 319 16.74 -21.19 33.24
CA LYS A 319 18.02 -21.90 33.41
C LYS A 319 18.87 -21.31 34.54
N ILE A 320 19.00 -19.99 34.61
CA ILE A 320 19.76 -19.31 35.66
C ILE A 320 19.15 -19.56 37.04
N THR A 321 17.82 -19.45 37.18
CA THR A 321 17.12 -19.67 38.45
C THR A 321 17.24 -21.12 38.93
N ALA A 322 17.18 -22.10 38.02
CA ALA A 322 17.39 -23.51 38.35
C ALA A 322 18.84 -23.78 38.82
N GLU A 323 19.83 -23.17 38.16
CA GLU A 323 21.24 -23.30 38.53
C GLU A 323 21.53 -22.67 39.91
N ILE A 324 20.94 -21.51 40.23
CA ILE A 324 21.05 -20.88 41.55
C ILE A 324 20.54 -21.85 42.64
N ARG A 325 19.32 -22.38 42.49
CA ARG A 325 18.76 -23.33 43.47
C ARG A 325 19.63 -24.57 43.66
N ARG A 326 20.21 -25.09 42.56
CA ARG A 326 21.12 -26.24 42.60
C ARG A 326 22.39 -25.90 43.40
N LEU A 327 23.01 -24.75 43.14
CA LEU A 327 24.22 -24.31 43.84
C LEU A 327 23.97 -23.98 45.31
N GLU A 328 22.81 -23.42 45.66
CA GLU A 328 22.39 -23.19 47.05
C GLU A 328 22.28 -24.51 47.81
N SER A 329 21.57 -25.50 47.23
CA SER A 329 21.45 -26.84 47.84
C SER A 329 22.80 -27.54 47.96
N TYR A 330 23.68 -27.38 46.96
CA TYR A 330 25.02 -27.96 47.00
C TYR A 330 25.91 -27.31 48.06
N LEU A 331 25.85 -25.98 48.20
CA LEU A 331 26.58 -25.24 49.23
C LEU A 331 26.17 -25.68 50.64
N GLU A 332 24.88 -25.93 50.87
CA GLU A 332 24.38 -26.43 52.15
C GLU A 332 24.93 -27.83 52.46
N GLY A 333 24.99 -28.71 51.47
CA GLY A 333 25.65 -30.02 51.57
C GLY A 333 27.14 -29.90 51.91
N VAL A 334 27.87 -29.06 51.18
CA VAL A 334 29.31 -28.80 51.41
C VAL A 334 29.56 -28.28 52.84
N LYS A 335 28.74 -27.34 53.33
CA LYS A 335 28.87 -26.83 54.71
C LYS A 335 28.64 -27.94 55.75
N SER A 336 27.63 -28.77 55.56
CA SER A 336 27.32 -29.90 56.45
C SER A 336 28.48 -30.90 56.50
N GLU A 337 29.07 -31.20 55.35
CA GLU A 337 30.18 -32.15 55.24
C GLU A 337 31.48 -31.61 55.84
N ILE A 338 31.78 -30.31 55.64
CA ILE A 338 32.88 -29.63 56.33
C ILE A 338 32.69 -29.70 57.84
N TYR A 339 31.48 -29.46 58.35
CA TYR A 339 31.20 -29.50 59.78
C TYR A 339 31.42 -30.91 60.36
N ALA A 340 30.99 -31.96 59.65
CA ALA A 340 31.20 -33.34 60.05
C ALA A 340 32.70 -33.70 60.12
N LEU A 341 33.48 -33.36 59.08
CA LEU A 341 34.92 -33.63 59.04
C LEU A 341 35.70 -32.79 60.06
N ALA A 342 35.31 -31.53 60.28
CA ALA A 342 35.92 -30.68 61.29
C ALA A 342 35.69 -31.23 62.71
N ARG A 343 34.50 -31.78 62.98
CA ARG A 343 34.20 -32.44 64.25
C ARG A 343 35.03 -33.71 64.46
N LEU A 344 35.14 -34.56 63.44
CA LEU A 344 36.00 -35.76 63.48
C LEU A 344 37.47 -35.40 63.77
N LYS A 345 37.99 -34.33 63.16
CA LYS A 345 39.34 -33.83 63.41
C LYS A 345 39.55 -33.36 64.85
N ILE A 346 38.54 -32.72 65.45
CA ILE A 346 38.57 -32.30 66.85
C ILE A 346 38.55 -33.51 67.78
N ASP A 347 37.71 -34.51 67.48
CA ASP A 347 37.53 -35.68 68.32
C ASP A 347 38.75 -36.63 68.29
N TRP A 348 39.42 -36.78 67.14
CA TRP A 348 40.50 -37.77 66.92
C TRP A 348 41.91 -37.17 66.69
N GLY A 349 42.04 -35.85 66.68
CA GLY A 349 43.31 -35.12 66.59
C GLY A 349 43.84 -34.92 65.16
N GLU A 350 43.90 -35.98 64.36
CA GLU A 350 44.34 -35.91 62.94
C GLU A 350 43.39 -36.66 62.02
N LEU A 351 43.20 -36.13 60.80
CA LEU A 351 42.44 -36.79 59.73
C LEU A 351 43.39 -37.60 58.83
N PRO A 352 42.96 -38.76 58.30
CA PRO A 352 43.65 -39.45 57.21
C PRO A 352 43.91 -38.53 56.01
N GLU A 353 45.02 -38.76 55.29
CA GLU A 353 45.44 -37.93 54.16
C GLU A 353 44.33 -37.71 53.11
N ASP A 354 43.55 -38.73 52.80
CA ASP A 354 42.43 -38.65 51.87
C ASP A 354 41.31 -37.73 52.37
N GLN A 355 41.01 -37.77 53.68
CA GLN A 355 39.98 -36.93 54.30
C GLN A 355 40.45 -35.48 54.46
N GLU A 356 41.74 -35.26 54.74
CA GLU A 356 42.34 -33.93 54.77
C GLU A 356 42.31 -33.28 53.37
N ARG A 357 42.61 -34.06 52.32
CA ARG A 357 42.51 -33.61 50.93
C ARG A 357 41.07 -33.31 50.53
N GLN A 358 40.11 -34.13 50.97
CA GLN A 358 38.68 -33.89 50.79
C GLN A 358 38.23 -32.59 51.49
N LEU A 359 38.64 -32.37 52.73
CA LEU A 359 38.34 -31.17 53.49
C LEU A 359 38.90 -29.91 52.80
N GLN A 360 40.14 -29.94 52.32
CA GLN A 360 40.73 -28.83 51.57
C GLN A 360 39.96 -28.54 50.28
N ASN A 361 39.50 -29.56 49.56
CA ASN A 361 38.67 -29.38 48.38
C ASN A 361 37.30 -28.79 48.72
N LEU A 362 36.64 -29.26 49.78
CA LEU A 362 35.36 -28.73 50.24
C LEU A 362 35.48 -27.26 50.67
N ILE A 363 36.56 -26.88 51.35
CA ILE A 363 36.84 -25.48 51.73
C ILE A 363 37.00 -24.60 50.48
N LYS A 364 37.70 -25.07 49.45
CA LYS A 364 37.78 -24.36 48.17
C LYS A 364 36.39 -24.14 47.56
N TRP A 365 35.55 -25.18 47.51
CA TRP A 365 34.18 -25.09 47.00
C TRP A 365 33.29 -24.16 47.85
N ARG A 366 33.42 -24.18 49.18
CA ARG A 366 32.74 -23.26 50.10
C ARG A 366 33.02 -21.80 49.77
N ASP A 367 34.22 -21.47 49.29
CA ASP A 367 34.61 -20.10 48.96
C ASP A 367 34.27 -19.72 47.50
N GLU A 368 34.27 -20.70 46.59
CA GLU A 368 34.01 -20.49 45.16
C GLU A 368 32.51 -20.42 44.83
N ILE A 369 31.69 -21.30 45.42
CA ILE A 369 30.25 -21.37 45.14
C ILE A 369 29.53 -20.04 45.46
N PRO A 370 29.77 -19.35 46.61
CA PRO A 370 29.15 -18.05 46.89
C PRO A 370 29.49 -16.97 45.86
N ARG A 371 30.73 -16.96 45.33
CA ARG A 371 31.13 -15.99 44.29
C ARG A 371 30.36 -16.23 42.99
N ARG A 372 30.18 -17.51 42.62
CA ARG A 372 29.39 -17.89 41.44
C ARG A 372 27.90 -17.60 41.64
N LEU A 373 27.36 -17.86 42.83
CA LEU A 373 25.99 -17.47 43.20
C LEU A 373 25.79 -15.97 43.04
N GLN A 374 26.67 -15.14 43.62
CA GLN A 374 26.60 -13.68 43.51
C GLN A 374 26.61 -13.21 42.04
N HIS A 375 27.44 -13.81 41.19
CA HIS A 375 27.47 -13.51 39.76
C HIS A 375 26.15 -13.87 39.06
N LEU A 376 25.62 -15.07 39.31
CA LEU A 376 24.36 -15.53 38.72
C LEU A 376 23.17 -14.70 39.21
N GLU A 377 23.15 -14.30 40.49
CA GLU A 377 22.12 -13.42 41.03
C GLU A 377 22.16 -12.03 40.39
N LYS A 378 23.35 -11.48 40.16
CA LYS A 378 23.51 -10.21 39.45
C LYS A 378 23.02 -10.32 38.01
N LEU A 379 23.35 -11.42 37.31
CA LEU A 379 22.88 -11.68 35.96
C LEU A 379 21.35 -11.83 35.92
N ARG A 380 20.78 -12.58 36.88
CA ARG A 380 19.33 -12.73 37.06
C ARG A 380 18.67 -11.37 37.24
N LYS A 381 19.22 -10.53 38.11
CA LYS A 381 18.71 -9.17 38.38
C LYS A 381 18.71 -8.30 37.13
N ASN A 382 19.83 -8.23 36.40
CA ASN A 382 19.92 -7.43 35.18
C ASN A 382 18.92 -7.91 34.12
N LEU A 383 18.78 -9.22 33.96
CA LEU A 383 17.85 -9.81 33.00
C LEU A 383 16.40 -9.48 33.36
N LEU A 384 16.05 -9.52 34.65
CA LEU A 384 14.75 -9.08 35.16
C LEU A 384 14.52 -7.58 34.95
N ASP A 385 15.52 -6.73 35.18
CA ASP A 385 15.41 -5.28 35.01
C ASP A 385 15.23 -4.90 33.53
N ASP A 386 15.88 -5.60 32.60
CA ASP A 386 15.68 -5.41 31.17
C ASP A 386 14.29 -5.91 30.72
N MET A 387 13.82 -7.03 31.25
CA MET A 387 12.46 -7.51 31.02
C MET A 387 11.40 -6.52 31.57
N ARG A 388 11.67 -5.89 32.73
CA ARG A 388 10.79 -4.90 33.37
C ARG A 388 10.68 -3.57 32.63
N LYS A 389 11.67 -3.18 31.82
CA LYS A 389 11.64 -1.96 31.00
C LYS A 389 10.69 -2.09 29.80
N THR A 390 10.36 -3.31 29.40
CA THR A 390 9.31 -3.61 28.42
C THR A 390 7.95 -3.52 29.11
N GLU A 391 6.96 -2.86 28.50
CA GLU A 391 5.59 -2.79 29.02
C GLU A 391 5.13 -4.18 29.47
N LYS A 392 4.69 -4.29 30.73
CA LYS A 392 4.30 -5.56 31.32
C LYS A 392 3.18 -6.20 30.49
N ALA A 393 3.49 -7.36 29.93
CA ALA A 393 2.51 -8.28 29.39
C ALA A 393 1.49 -8.62 30.48
N LYS A 394 0.27 -8.08 30.36
CA LYS A 394 -0.81 -8.26 31.32
C LYS A 394 -2.10 -8.65 30.61
N LEU A 395 -2.87 -9.50 31.27
CA LEU A 395 -4.24 -9.82 30.89
C LEU A 395 -5.19 -9.14 31.87
N ILE A 396 -6.05 -8.26 31.39
CA ILE A 396 -7.08 -7.58 32.17
C ILE A 396 -8.44 -8.07 31.71
N VAL A 397 -9.23 -8.60 32.64
CA VAL A 397 -10.60 -9.05 32.40
C VAL A 397 -11.56 -8.27 33.29
N TYR A 398 -12.35 -7.38 32.69
CA TYR A 398 -13.28 -6.49 33.42
C TYR A 398 -14.55 -7.20 33.90
N GLY A 399 -14.96 -8.25 33.22
CA GLY A 399 -16.13 -9.06 33.47
C GLY A 399 -15.70 -10.44 33.94
N THR A 400 -16.00 -11.50 33.18
CA THR A 400 -15.75 -12.88 33.61
C THR A 400 -14.74 -13.59 32.71
N ILE A 401 -13.74 -14.24 33.31
CA ILE A 401 -12.95 -15.27 32.65
C ILE A 401 -13.50 -16.64 33.06
N TYR A 402 -13.96 -17.41 32.08
CA TYR A 402 -14.60 -18.70 32.30
C TYR A 402 -13.55 -19.82 32.46
N LYS A 403 -13.92 -20.89 33.17
CA LYS A 403 -13.11 -22.10 33.24
C LYS A 403 -12.85 -22.70 31.86
N ASN A 404 -11.80 -23.51 31.74
CA ASN A 404 -11.29 -24.06 30.47
C ASN A 404 -10.69 -23.00 29.53
N THR A 405 -10.40 -21.81 30.05
CA THR A 405 -9.55 -20.82 29.38
C THR A 405 -8.09 -21.15 29.68
N TYR A 406 -7.27 -21.21 28.64
CA TYR A 406 -5.83 -21.39 28.76
C TYR A 406 -5.13 -20.04 28.63
N VAL A 407 -4.32 -19.69 29.61
CA VAL A 407 -3.56 -18.44 29.64
C VAL A 407 -2.06 -18.75 29.66
N GLU A 408 -1.33 -18.20 28.70
CA GLU A 408 0.13 -18.20 28.65
C GLU A 408 0.61 -16.75 28.67
N ILE A 409 1.42 -16.35 29.66
CA ILE A 409 2.03 -15.02 29.74
C ILE A 409 3.54 -15.21 29.89
N ASN A 410 4.32 -14.72 28.94
CA ASN A 410 5.78 -14.88 28.90
C ASN A 410 6.27 -16.34 29.10
N GLY A 411 5.47 -17.31 28.66
CA GLY A 411 5.76 -18.75 28.78
C GLY A 411 5.33 -19.39 30.11
N ALA A 412 4.91 -18.61 31.12
CA ALA A 412 4.19 -19.13 32.28
C ALA A 412 2.79 -19.52 31.84
N LYS A 413 2.29 -20.68 32.29
CA LYS A 413 1.08 -21.32 31.77
C LYS A 413 0.11 -21.63 32.89
N GLU A 414 -1.16 -21.32 32.67
CA GLU A 414 -2.22 -21.57 33.62
C GLU A 414 -3.52 -21.92 32.89
N GLU A 415 -4.21 -22.95 33.38
CA GLU A 415 -5.56 -23.26 32.96
C GLU A 415 -6.54 -22.81 34.04
N ILE A 416 -7.52 -22.01 33.64
CA ILE A 416 -8.52 -21.45 34.54
C ILE A 416 -9.47 -22.57 34.99
N SER A 417 -9.44 -22.91 36.28
CA SER A 417 -10.19 -24.04 36.83
C SER A 417 -11.63 -23.69 37.24
N PHE A 418 -11.92 -22.42 37.51
CA PHE A 418 -13.23 -21.91 37.90
C PHE A 418 -13.43 -20.49 37.36
N ASP A 419 -14.69 -20.08 37.20
CA ASP A 419 -15.04 -18.77 36.68
C ASP A 419 -14.61 -17.67 37.66
N MET A 420 -13.93 -16.63 37.16
CA MET A 420 -13.47 -15.51 37.96
C MET A 420 -13.93 -14.19 37.37
N LYS A 421 -14.17 -13.20 38.22
CA LYS A 421 -14.60 -11.85 37.83
C LYS A 421 -13.54 -10.80 38.14
N ASN A 422 -13.52 -9.73 37.35
CA ASN A 422 -12.70 -8.53 37.55
C ASN A 422 -11.24 -8.92 37.86
N SER A 423 -10.63 -9.68 36.96
CA SER A 423 -9.36 -10.37 37.20
C SER A 423 -8.23 -9.75 36.38
N VAL A 424 -7.06 -9.63 36.99
CA VAL A 424 -5.82 -9.23 36.33
C VAL A 424 -4.82 -10.37 36.49
N PHE A 425 -4.20 -10.77 35.39
CA PHE A 425 -3.14 -11.76 35.36
C PHE A 425 -1.86 -11.11 34.85
N GLU A 426 -0.80 -11.30 35.61
CA GLU A 426 0.56 -10.87 35.26
C GLU A 426 1.50 -12.06 35.46
N GLU A 427 2.60 -12.10 34.71
CA GLU A 427 3.67 -13.04 35.01
C GLU A 427 4.66 -12.40 35.99
N ASP A 428 4.99 -13.11 37.05
CA ASP A 428 6.05 -12.76 38.00
C ASP A 428 6.91 -14.01 38.29
N MET A 429 8.20 -13.91 37.97
CA MET A 429 9.20 -14.98 38.19
C MET A 429 8.80 -16.36 37.62
N GLY A 430 8.14 -16.38 36.45
CA GLY A 430 7.74 -17.60 35.74
C GLY A 430 6.44 -18.23 36.24
N ILE A 431 5.69 -17.54 37.10
CA ILE A 431 4.38 -17.96 37.59
C ILE A 431 3.36 -16.87 37.24
N ILE A 432 2.14 -17.27 36.90
CA ILE A 432 1.04 -16.32 36.71
C ILE A 432 0.51 -15.91 38.09
N VAL A 433 0.62 -14.62 38.41
CA VAL A 433 0.08 -14.00 39.61
C VAL A 433 -1.26 -13.36 39.25
N ARG A 434 -2.24 -13.56 40.13
CA ARG A 434 -3.61 -13.07 39.97
C ARG A 434 -3.87 -11.97 40.97
N SER A 435 -4.46 -10.87 40.50
CA SER A 435 -4.99 -9.82 41.36
C SER A 435 -6.41 -9.46 40.92
N LYS A 436 -7.17 -8.84 41.84
CA LYS A 436 -8.50 -8.34 41.53
C LYS A 436 -8.39 -6.90 41.06
N LEU A 437 -9.13 -6.54 40.01
CA LEU A 437 -9.31 -5.15 39.59
C LEU A 437 -9.91 -4.39 40.77
N GLN A 438 -9.17 -3.39 41.30
CA GLN A 438 -9.74 -2.44 42.25
C GLN A 438 -10.74 -1.58 41.49
N GLU A 439 -11.99 -1.53 41.97
CA GLU A 439 -12.97 -0.56 41.48
C GLU A 439 -12.44 0.84 41.84
N VAL A 440 -12.21 1.67 40.81
CA VAL A 440 -11.91 3.09 40.96
C VAL A 440 -13.21 3.87 40.98
#